data_AF-A0A841YPQ2-F1
#
_entry.id   AF-A0A841YPQ2-F1
#
_cell.length_a   1.000
_cell.length_b   1.000
_cell.length_c   1.000
_cell.angle_alpha   90.00
_cell.angle_beta   90.00
_cell.angle_gamma   90.00
#
_symmetry.space_group_name_H-M   'P 1'
#
loop_
_entity.id
_entity.type
_entity.pdbx_description
1 polymer ?
#
loop_
_entity_poly.entity_id
_entity_poly.type
_entity_poly.pdbx_seq_one_letter_code
_entity_poly.pdbx_strand_id
1 'polypeptide(L)'
;MKTLVLEAIDSIYQNKDYDFFRDKCAVRFELLDGLMNLIKSNNAEVNVTEIDLEPSIRFYINYPNFELGELKVSYKTIIDVSKIIPIFYVQHEFEVENKDERRMSPVLDGFDGQPYMMSQAEMYDEIVDFMRKHDYAEISYAEINTVIPYITMPEDVSIFGPQFTVEICLFHDILNICELEDA
;
A
#
# COMPACT_ATOMS: atom_id res chain seq x y z
N MET A 1 16.76 5.44 -6.20
CA MET A 1 15.48 5.94 -5.69
C MET A 1 15.06 7.10 -6.57
N LYS A 2 13.79 7.18 -6.99
CA LYS A 2 13.28 8.31 -7.78
C LYS A 2 13.54 9.61 -7.01
N THR A 3 14.10 10.62 -7.66
CA THR A 3 14.45 11.92 -7.03
C THR A 3 13.28 12.51 -6.25
N LEU A 4 12.07 12.39 -6.81
CA LEU A 4 10.82 12.86 -6.21
C LEU A 4 10.52 12.27 -4.82
N VAL A 5 10.84 11.00 -4.59
CA VAL A 5 10.57 10.32 -3.30
C VAL A 5 11.41 10.94 -2.19
N LEU A 6 12.71 11.10 -2.43
CA LEU A 6 13.62 11.70 -1.45
C LEU A 6 13.31 13.19 -1.25
N GLU A 7 13.02 13.92 -2.31
CA GLU A 7 12.65 15.35 -2.22
C GLU A 7 11.39 15.56 -1.37
N ALA A 8 10.36 14.73 -1.55
CA ALA A 8 9.15 14.81 -0.74
C ALA A 8 9.45 14.51 0.73
N ILE A 9 10.19 13.43 1.00
CA ILE A 9 10.56 13.02 2.36
C ILE A 9 11.40 14.10 3.05
N ASP A 10 12.38 14.69 2.35
CA ASP A 10 13.21 15.77 2.88
C ASP A 10 12.38 17.03 3.17
N SER A 11 11.47 17.40 2.27
CA SER A 11 10.59 18.55 2.50
C SER A 11 9.73 18.37 3.75
N ILE A 12 9.09 17.20 3.88
CA ILE A 12 8.16 16.94 4.99
C ILE A 12 8.93 16.78 6.31
N TYR A 13 9.95 15.93 6.36
CA TYR A 13 10.54 15.50 7.63
C TYR A 13 11.81 16.25 8.03
N GLN A 14 12.61 16.76 7.08
CA GLN A 14 13.76 17.62 7.42
C GLN A 14 13.35 19.10 7.50
N ASN A 15 12.62 19.59 6.49
CA ASN A 15 12.21 20.99 6.42
C ASN A 15 10.93 21.28 7.20
N LYS A 16 10.26 20.24 7.73
CA LYS A 16 9.04 20.34 8.54
C LYS A 16 7.88 21.00 7.79
N ASP A 17 7.76 20.73 6.49
CA ASP A 17 6.64 21.18 5.67
C ASP A 17 5.39 20.32 5.94
N TYR A 18 4.87 20.44 7.17
CA TYR A 18 3.72 19.69 7.66
C TYR A 18 2.41 20.22 7.09
N ASP A 19 2.36 21.50 6.73
CA ASP A 19 1.22 22.08 6.02
C ASP A 19 1.02 21.37 4.67
N PHE A 20 2.10 21.19 3.89
CA PHE A 20 2.03 20.41 2.66
C PHE A 20 1.53 18.99 2.90
N PHE A 21 2.03 18.30 3.93
CA PHE A 21 1.61 16.93 4.24
C PHE A 21 0.11 16.88 4.58
N ARG A 22 -0.37 17.76 5.48
CA ARG A 22 -1.78 17.84 5.88
C ARG A 22 -2.69 18.17 4.71
N ASP A 23 -2.30 19.13 3.88
CA ASP A 23 -3.06 19.52 2.70
C ASP A 23 -3.23 18.33 1.75
N LYS A 24 -2.17 17.53 1.56
CA LYS A 24 -2.24 16.30 0.76
C LYS A 24 -3.11 15.22 1.41
N CYS A 25 -3.00 15.02 2.71
CA CYS A 25 -3.84 14.09 3.46
C CYS A 25 -5.32 14.49 3.44
N ALA A 26 -5.67 15.77 3.42
CA ALA A 26 -7.08 16.20 3.41
C ALA A 26 -7.74 16.09 2.02
N VAL A 27 -6.96 15.99 0.94
CA VAL A 27 -7.49 15.93 -0.43
C VAL A 27 -8.06 14.55 -0.75
N ARG A 28 -9.30 14.51 -1.23
CA ARG A 28 -9.89 13.27 -1.78
C ARG A 28 -9.07 12.78 -2.96
N PHE A 29 -8.80 11.49 -3.03
CA PHE A 29 -8.11 10.89 -4.16
C PHE A 29 -8.97 10.96 -5.43
N GLU A 30 -8.50 11.73 -6.41
CA GLU A 30 -9.23 12.02 -7.64
C GLU A 30 -9.59 10.77 -8.44
N LEU A 31 -8.70 9.77 -8.47
CA LEU A 31 -8.89 8.57 -9.28
C LEU A 31 -9.66 7.45 -8.57
N LEU A 32 -10.14 7.69 -7.34
CA LEU A 32 -10.79 6.68 -6.51
C LEU A 32 -11.94 5.99 -7.25
N ASP A 33 -12.86 6.76 -7.81
CA ASP A 33 -14.04 6.24 -8.49
C ASP A 33 -13.65 5.47 -9.78
N GLY A 34 -12.64 5.97 -10.50
CA GLY A 34 -12.10 5.31 -11.69
C GLY A 34 -11.48 3.96 -11.39
N LEU A 35 -10.61 3.91 -10.37
CA LEU A 35 -9.93 2.69 -9.95
C LEU A 35 -10.92 1.67 -9.34
N MET A 36 -11.89 2.12 -8.53
CA MET A 36 -12.94 1.24 -8.02
C MET A 36 -13.77 0.61 -9.13
N ASN A 37 -14.13 1.39 -10.16
CA ASN A 37 -14.92 0.89 -11.28
C ASN A 37 -14.12 -0.14 -12.10
N LEU A 38 -12.83 0.10 -12.32
CA LEU A 38 -11.92 -0.84 -12.97
C LEU A 38 -11.82 -2.19 -12.23
N ILE A 39 -11.69 -2.14 -10.90
CA ILE A 39 -11.60 -3.35 -10.09
C ILE A 39 -12.93 -4.12 -10.12
N LYS A 40 -14.06 -3.42 -9.99
CA LYS A 40 -15.39 -4.06 -9.98
C LYS A 40 -15.76 -4.69 -11.33
N SER A 41 -15.30 -4.14 -12.46
CA SER A 41 -15.58 -4.73 -13.77
C SER A 41 -14.94 -6.11 -13.97
N ASN A 42 -13.96 -6.48 -13.14
CA ASN A 42 -13.27 -7.76 -13.21
C ASN A 42 -13.85 -8.85 -12.27
N ASN A 43 -15.09 -8.66 -11.78
CA ASN A 43 -15.78 -9.60 -10.87
C ASN A 43 -15.03 -9.93 -9.57
N ALA A 44 -14.11 -9.07 -9.14
CA ALA A 44 -13.42 -9.19 -7.86
C ALA A 44 -14.23 -8.51 -6.75
N GLU A 45 -14.21 -9.08 -5.55
CA GLU A 45 -14.72 -8.40 -4.36
C GLU A 45 -13.70 -7.36 -3.92
N VAL A 46 -14.08 -6.09 -3.90
CA VAL A 46 -13.19 -4.98 -3.51
C VAL A 46 -13.66 -4.35 -2.21
N ASN A 47 -12.74 -4.28 -1.26
CA ASN A 47 -12.87 -3.47 -0.06
C ASN A 47 -11.85 -2.33 -0.15
N VAL A 48 -12.25 -1.13 0.23
CA VAL A 48 -11.38 0.05 0.19
C VAL A 48 -11.32 0.66 1.59
N THR A 49 -10.11 0.96 2.04
CA THR A 49 -9.89 1.77 3.23
C THR A 49 -9.53 3.18 2.78
N GLU A 50 -10.52 4.07 2.86
CA GLU A 50 -10.34 5.51 2.70
C GLU A 50 -10.60 6.14 4.07
N ILE A 51 -9.58 6.80 4.61
CA ILE A 51 -9.66 7.56 5.85
C ILE A 51 -9.34 9.01 5.48
N ASP A 52 -10.20 9.93 5.90
CA ASP A 52 -10.22 11.33 5.43
C ASP A 52 -8.88 12.07 5.63
N LEU A 53 -8.07 11.67 6.62
CA LEU A 53 -6.83 12.32 7.02
C LEU A 53 -5.58 11.43 6.92
N GLU A 54 -5.61 10.37 6.11
CA GLU A 54 -4.42 9.52 5.89
C GLU A 54 -3.65 9.93 4.63
N PRO A 55 -2.33 9.69 4.58
CA PRO A 55 -1.47 9.98 3.43
C PRO A 55 -1.58 8.94 2.31
N SER A 56 -2.35 7.88 2.50
CA SER A 56 -2.59 6.87 1.47
C SER A 56 -4.03 6.36 1.44
N ILE A 57 -4.36 5.68 0.35
CA ILE A 57 -5.58 4.88 0.21
C ILE A 57 -5.16 3.45 -0.09
N ARG A 58 -5.76 2.51 0.62
CA ARG A 58 -5.48 1.08 0.48
C ARG A 58 -6.69 0.36 -0.12
N PHE A 59 -6.47 -0.37 -1.21
CA PHE A 59 -7.47 -1.22 -1.85
C PHE A 59 -7.15 -2.68 -1.55
N TYR A 60 -8.17 -3.44 -1.19
CA TYR A 60 -8.11 -4.89 -0.98
C TYR A 60 -8.99 -5.58 -2.00
N ILE A 61 -8.37 -6.34 -2.89
CA ILE A 61 -9.03 -7.08 -3.96
C ILE A 61 -8.99 -8.55 -3.59
N ASN A 62 -10.13 -9.12 -3.21
CA ASN A 62 -10.28 -10.54 -2.92
C ASN A 62 -10.78 -11.25 -4.18
N TYR A 63 -10.15 -12.38 -4.48
CA TYR A 63 -10.53 -13.22 -5.61
C TYR A 63 -11.30 -14.45 -5.11
N PRO A 64 -12.09 -15.12 -5.97
CA PRO A 64 -12.71 -16.38 -5.62
C PRO A 64 -11.69 -17.42 -5.16
N ASN A 65 -12.01 -18.15 -4.10
CA ASN A 65 -11.15 -19.24 -3.62
C ASN A 65 -11.04 -20.34 -4.69
N PHE A 66 -9.82 -20.85 -4.86
CA PHE A 66 -9.57 -22.05 -5.66
C PHE A 66 -9.72 -23.29 -4.77
N GLU A 67 -10.56 -24.23 -5.17
CA GLU A 67 -10.74 -25.50 -4.48
C GLU A 67 -10.47 -26.68 -5.41
N LEU A 68 -9.56 -27.57 -5.01
CA LEU A 68 -9.30 -28.84 -5.69
C LEU A 68 -9.19 -29.98 -4.67
N GLY A 69 -10.29 -30.70 -4.47
CA GLY A 69 -10.40 -31.69 -3.41
C GLY A 69 -10.30 -31.02 -2.04
N GLU A 70 -9.28 -31.38 -1.26
CA GLU A 70 -9.02 -30.78 0.06
C GLU A 70 -8.12 -29.54 0.01
N LEU A 71 -7.52 -29.23 -1.15
CA LEU A 71 -6.72 -28.03 -1.34
C LEU A 71 -7.63 -26.81 -1.47
N LYS A 72 -7.43 -25.82 -0.61
CA LYS A 72 -8.12 -24.53 -0.66
C LYS A 72 -7.07 -23.43 -0.68
N VAL A 73 -7.18 -22.55 -1.67
CA VAL A 73 -6.26 -21.41 -1.83
C VAL A 73 -7.07 -20.13 -1.94
N SER A 74 -6.75 -19.17 -1.08
CA SER A 74 -7.27 -17.81 -1.09
C SER A 74 -6.24 -16.91 -1.75
N TYR A 75 -6.68 -15.95 -2.56
CA TYR A 75 -5.79 -14.98 -3.20
C TYR A 75 -6.28 -13.56 -2.96
N LYS A 76 -5.34 -12.64 -2.79
CA LYS A 76 -5.63 -11.23 -2.58
C LYS A 76 -4.64 -10.35 -3.33
N THR A 77 -5.06 -9.15 -3.69
CA THR A 77 -4.17 -8.08 -4.14
C THR A 77 -4.43 -6.84 -3.29
N ILE A 78 -3.35 -6.25 -2.79
CA ILE A 78 -3.35 -5.00 -2.05
C ILE A 78 -2.73 -3.94 -2.93
N ILE A 79 -3.38 -2.78 -3.03
CA ILE A 79 -2.83 -1.62 -3.71
C ILE A 79 -2.77 -0.50 -2.70
N ASP A 80 -1.59 0.08 -2.54
CA ASP A 80 -1.37 1.28 -1.75
C ASP A 80 -1.08 2.45 -2.67
N VAL A 81 -1.88 3.50 -2.57
CA VAL A 81 -1.73 4.71 -3.36
C VAL A 81 -1.39 5.87 -2.44
N SER A 82 -0.25 6.53 -2.67
CA SER A 82 0.11 7.71 -1.90
C SER A 82 -0.69 8.93 -2.38
N LYS A 83 -1.17 9.72 -1.43
CA LYS A 83 -1.77 11.05 -1.64
C LYS A 83 -0.71 12.15 -1.62
N ILE A 84 0.48 11.86 -1.10
CA ILE A 84 1.58 12.82 -0.95
C ILE A 84 2.25 13.11 -2.29
N ILE A 85 2.62 12.05 -3.01
CA ILE A 85 3.22 12.10 -4.35
C ILE A 85 2.62 11.01 -5.25
N PRO A 86 2.67 11.14 -6.60
CA PRO A 86 2.02 10.20 -7.52
C PRO A 86 2.78 8.87 -7.64
N ILE A 87 2.73 8.07 -6.57
CA ILE A 87 3.30 6.73 -6.51
C ILE A 87 2.29 5.74 -5.94
N PHE A 88 2.47 4.47 -6.28
CA PHE A 88 1.69 3.38 -5.73
C PHE A 88 2.53 2.11 -5.61
N TYR A 89 2.10 1.22 -4.73
CA TYR A 89 2.69 -0.10 -4.51
C TYR A 89 1.60 -1.16 -4.69
N VAL A 90 1.98 -2.30 -5.28
CA VAL A 90 1.09 -3.45 -5.45
C VAL A 90 1.73 -4.67 -4.81
N GLN A 91 0.92 -5.37 -4.01
CA GLN A 91 1.29 -6.62 -3.36
C GLN A 91 0.24 -7.68 -3.69
N HIS A 92 0.70 -8.86 -4.08
CA HIS A 92 -0.13 -10.03 -4.23
C HIS A 92 0.10 -10.96 -3.03
N GLU A 93 -0.98 -11.56 -2.53
CA GLU A 93 -0.92 -12.50 -1.42
C GLU A 93 -1.63 -13.79 -1.82
N PHE A 94 -1.20 -14.89 -1.20
CA PHE A 94 -1.91 -16.15 -1.19
C PHE A 94 -1.97 -16.74 0.22
N GLU A 95 -2.97 -17.57 0.47
CA GLU A 95 -3.11 -18.33 1.69
C GLU A 95 -3.59 -19.74 1.35
N VAL A 96 -2.95 -20.78 1.91
CA VAL A 96 -3.33 -22.18 1.78
C VAL A 96 -3.64 -22.75 3.15
N GLU A 97 -4.72 -23.51 3.27
CA GLU A 97 -5.02 -24.21 4.53
C GLU A 97 -3.90 -25.21 4.89
N ASN A 98 -3.32 -25.07 6.07
CA ASN A 98 -2.29 -25.97 6.55
C ASN A 98 -2.94 -27.24 7.13
N LYS A 99 -2.80 -28.36 6.43
CA LYS A 99 -3.39 -29.65 6.83
C LYS A 99 -2.52 -30.48 7.78
N ASP A 100 -1.31 -30.04 8.11
CA ASP A 100 -0.48 -30.75 9.08
C ASP A 100 -1.19 -30.79 10.45
N GLU A 101 -1.36 -31.98 11.02
CA GLU A 101 -1.96 -32.19 12.34
C GLU A 101 -1.10 -31.59 13.47
N ARG A 102 0.20 -31.40 13.20
CA ARG A 102 1.17 -30.78 14.11
C ARG A 102 1.58 -29.37 13.64
N ARG A 103 0.72 -28.70 12.88
CA ARG A 103 0.95 -27.32 12.43
C ARG A 103 1.05 -26.35 13.60
N MET A 104 1.88 -25.34 13.44
CA MET A 104 1.92 -24.17 14.33
C MET A 104 0.95 -23.07 13.89
N SER A 105 0.72 -22.94 12.59
CA SER A 105 -0.22 -21.98 11.99
C SER A 105 -1.34 -22.73 11.27
N PRO A 106 -2.61 -22.26 11.32
CA PRO A 106 -3.70 -22.87 10.57
C PRO A 106 -3.54 -22.75 9.06
N VAL A 107 -2.69 -21.85 8.58
CA VAL A 107 -2.48 -21.55 7.16
C VAL A 107 -1.00 -21.41 6.82
N LEU A 108 -0.67 -21.61 5.55
CA LEU A 108 0.60 -21.24 4.94
C LEU A 108 0.31 -20.05 4.02
N ASP A 109 0.98 -18.94 4.24
CA ASP A 109 0.79 -17.71 3.48
C ASP A 109 2.10 -17.19 2.89
N GLY A 110 1.97 -16.23 1.98
CA GLY A 110 3.08 -15.53 1.38
C GLY A 110 2.62 -14.33 0.57
N PHE A 111 3.56 -13.42 0.31
CA PHE A 111 3.31 -12.24 -0.50
C PHE A 111 4.51 -11.94 -1.41
N ASP A 112 4.24 -11.30 -2.54
CA ASP A 112 5.25 -10.82 -3.50
C ASP A 112 4.66 -9.68 -4.34
N GLY A 113 5.51 -8.93 -5.03
CA GLY A 113 5.11 -7.98 -6.08
C GLY A 113 4.78 -8.68 -7.42
N GLN A 114 4.87 -10.02 -7.49
CA GLN A 114 4.49 -10.81 -8.65
C GLN A 114 3.17 -11.54 -8.41
N PRO A 115 2.29 -11.64 -9.43
CA PRO A 115 1.02 -12.34 -9.31
C PRO A 115 1.22 -13.87 -9.22
N TYR A 116 0.37 -14.55 -8.43
CA TYR A 116 0.37 -16.01 -8.27
C TYR A 116 -0.60 -16.72 -9.22
N MET A 117 -1.54 -15.98 -9.82
CA MET A 117 -2.51 -16.50 -10.78
C MET A 117 -2.84 -15.50 -11.89
N MET A 118 -3.41 -16.01 -12.99
CA MET A 118 -3.67 -15.19 -14.18
C MET A 118 -4.60 -14.01 -13.92
N SER A 119 -5.65 -14.18 -13.12
CA SER A 119 -6.56 -13.09 -12.79
C SER A 119 -5.90 -11.99 -11.95
N GLN A 120 -4.91 -12.33 -11.11
CA GLN A 120 -4.08 -11.31 -10.46
C GLN A 120 -3.20 -10.58 -11.47
N ALA A 121 -2.65 -11.29 -12.46
CA ALA A 121 -1.81 -10.69 -13.51
C ALA A 121 -2.62 -9.75 -14.43
N GLU A 122 -3.79 -10.19 -14.89
CA GLU A 122 -4.70 -9.39 -15.71
C GLU A 122 -5.14 -8.12 -14.97
N MET A 123 -5.56 -8.26 -13.70
CA MET A 123 -5.90 -7.12 -12.85
C MET A 123 -4.71 -6.19 -12.62
N TYR A 124 -3.52 -6.74 -12.36
CA TYR A 124 -2.29 -5.97 -12.18
C TYR A 124 -1.99 -5.12 -13.42
N ASP A 125 -2.01 -5.72 -14.61
CA ASP A 125 -1.74 -5.02 -15.86
C ASP A 125 -2.73 -3.87 -16.08
N GLU A 126 -4.03 -4.10 -15.85
CA GLU A 126 -5.06 -3.06 -15.96
C GLU A 126 -4.86 -1.91 -14.97
N ILE A 127 -4.56 -2.22 -13.70
CA ILE A 127 -4.30 -1.19 -12.67
C ILE A 127 -3.07 -0.39 -13.03
N VAL A 128 -1.97 -1.06 -13.37
CA VAL A 128 -0.69 -0.41 -13.68
C VAL A 128 -0.85 0.50 -14.88
N ASP A 129 -1.55 0.05 -15.93
CA ASP A 129 -1.86 0.88 -17.09
C ASP A 129 -2.76 2.06 -16.74
N PHE A 130 -3.78 1.86 -15.91
CA PHE A 130 -4.65 2.93 -15.45
C PHE A 130 -3.87 3.98 -14.66
N MET A 131 -3.03 3.57 -13.72
CA MET A 131 -2.23 4.46 -12.88
C MET A 131 -1.19 5.22 -13.71
N ARG A 132 -0.48 4.54 -14.61
CA ARG A 132 0.50 5.17 -15.51
C ARG A 132 -0.13 6.21 -16.46
N LYS A 133 -1.36 5.98 -16.92
CA LYS A 133 -2.11 6.97 -17.72
C LYS A 133 -2.43 8.26 -16.97
N HIS A 134 -2.37 8.23 -15.65
CA HIS A 134 -2.59 9.37 -14.76
C HIS A 134 -1.29 9.80 -14.05
N ASP A 135 -0.14 9.51 -14.64
CA ASP A 135 1.20 9.93 -14.17
C ASP A 135 1.63 9.34 -12.82
N TYR A 136 0.98 8.27 -12.36
CA TYR A 136 1.42 7.53 -11.18
C TYR A 136 2.52 6.53 -11.53
N ALA A 137 3.52 6.45 -10.65
CA ALA A 137 4.66 5.57 -10.84
C ALA A 137 4.72 4.49 -9.77
N GLU A 138 4.67 3.23 -10.20
CA GLU A 138 4.82 2.07 -9.32
C GLU A 138 6.19 2.07 -8.64
N ILE A 139 6.22 1.69 -7.36
CA ILE A 139 7.45 1.41 -6.61
C ILE A 139 7.51 -0.07 -6.25
N SER A 140 8.71 -0.63 -6.25
CA SER A 140 8.95 -2.03 -5.91
C SER A 140 8.96 -2.27 -4.39
N TYR A 141 8.86 -3.55 -3.98
CA TYR A 141 9.05 -3.97 -2.59
C TYR A 141 10.37 -3.44 -1.98
N ALA A 142 11.45 -3.45 -2.76
CA ALA A 142 12.75 -2.95 -2.31
C ALA A 142 12.73 -1.42 -2.10
N GLU A 143 12.02 -0.67 -2.95
CA GLU A 143 11.93 0.79 -2.86
C GLU A 143 11.05 1.23 -1.69
N ILE A 144 9.87 0.62 -1.50
CA ILE A 144 8.96 0.94 -0.40
C ILE A 144 9.60 0.62 0.98
N ASN A 145 10.42 -0.43 1.05
CA ASN A 145 11.17 -0.80 2.26
C ASN A 145 12.55 -0.11 2.38
N THR A 146 12.88 0.84 1.51
CA THR A 146 14.19 1.51 1.63
C THR A 146 14.20 2.39 2.87
N VAL A 147 15.22 2.19 3.71
CA VAL A 147 15.47 2.96 4.93
C VAL A 147 15.91 4.39 4.60
N ILE A 148 15.35 5.36 5.33
CA ILE A 148 15.71 6.77 5.27
C ILE A 148 16.65 7.07 6.45
N PRO A 149 17.97 7.22 6.21
CA PRO A 149 18.96 7.12 7.28
C PRO A 149 19.08 8.35 8.18
N TYR A 150 18.51 9.49 7.79
CA TYR A 150 18.69 10.79 8.47
C TYR A 150 17.46 11.25 9.25
N ILE A 151 16.37 10.46 9.27
CA ILE A 151 15.19 10.74 10.08
C ILE A 151 15.23 9.80 11.30
N THR A 152 15.25 10.39 12.50
CA THR A 152 15.25 9.63 13.75
C THR A 152 13.82 9.31 14.17
N MET A 153 13.52 8.04 14.42
CA MET A 153 12.24 7.60 14.98
C MET A 153 12.05 8.18 16.40
N PRO A 154 10.88 8.76 16.72
CA PRO A 154 10.55 9.09 18.09
C PRO A 154 10.62 7.84 18.98
N GLU A 155 11.10 7.99 20.22
CA GLU A 155 11.32 6.87 21.14
C GLU A 155 10.01 6.12 21.53
N ASP A 156 8.87 6.78 21.36
CA ASP A 156 7.53 6.28 21.67
C ASP A 156 6.86 5.54 20.49
N VAL A 157 7.42 5.59 19.29
CA VAL A 157 6.89 4.90 18.10
C VAL A 157 7.62 3.57 17.89
N SER A 158 7.19 2.53 18.61
CA SER A 158 7.83 1.20 18.57
C SER A 158 7.21 0.21 17.57
N ILE A 159 5.99 0.46 17.10
CA ILE A 159 5.20 -0.48 16.29
C ILE A 159 5.69 -0.62 14.84
N PHE A 160 6.40 0.36 14.30
CA PHE A 160 6.92 0.36 12.92
C PHE A 160 8.42 0.02 12.84
N GLY A 161 9.02 -0.42 13.95
CA GLY A 161 10.45 -0.66 14.05
C GLY A 161 11.29 0.61 14.24
N PRO A 162 12.62 0.48 14.33
CA PRO A 162 13.50 1.58 14.75
C PRO A 162 13.87 2.56 13.62
N GLN A 163 13.39 2.35 12.40
CA GLN A 163 13.85 3.06 11.21
C GLN A 163 12.67 3.54 10.37
N PHE A 164 12.77 4.77 9.87
CA PHE A 164 11.88 5.25 8.83
C PHE A 164 12.19 4.57 7.50
N THR A 165 11.15 4.13 6.81
CA THR A 165 11.19 3.65 5.43
C THR A 165 10.37 4.59 4.53
N VAL A 166 10.49 4.42 3.21
CA VAL A 166 9.61 5.10 2.25
C VAL A 166 8.13 4.84 2.56
N GLU A 167 7.77 3.61 2.92
CA GLU A 167 6.42 3.25 3.37
C GLU A 167 5.93 4.15 4.50
N ILE A 168 6.71 4.17 5.58
CA ILE A 168 6.38 4.92 6.80
C ILE A 168 6.23 6.41 6.50
N CYS A 169 7.09 6.98 5.66
CA CYS A 169 7.07 8.41 5.35
C CYS A 169 5.93 8.84 4.42
N LEU A 170 5.53 8.00 3.46
CA LEU A 170 4.65 8.41 2.36
C LEU A 170 3.30 7.71 2.33
N PHE A 171 3.10 6.70 3.18
CA PHE A 171 1.88 5.90 3.24
C PHE A 171 1.25 5.83 4.63
N HIS A 172 1.92 6.35 5.68
CA HIS A 172 1.41 6.36 7.06
C HIS A 172 1.64 7.71 7.75
N ASP A 173 0.68 8.15 8.56
CA ASP A 173 0.88 9.32 9.43
C ASP A 173 1.44 8.92 10.81
N ILE A 174 2.68 8.42 10.83
CA ILE A 174 3.23 7.86 12.08
C ILE A 174 3.60 8.90 13.14
N LEU A 175 3.70 10.18 12.77
CA LEU A 175 3.98 11.27 13.68
C LEU A 175 2.70 12.01 14.10
N ASN A 176 1.53 11.51 13.69
CA ASN A 176 0.23 12.17 13.86
C ASN A 176 0.25 13.62 13.36
N ILE A 177 0.94 13.90 12.25
CA ILE A 177 1.08 15.22 11.64
C ILE A 177 -0.28 15.83 11.33
N CYS A 178 -1.25 15.00 10.94
CA CYS A 178 -2.62 15.39 10.67
C CYS A 178 -3.40 15.80 11.93
N GLU A 179 -2.95 15.41 13.12
CA GLU A 179 -3.57 15.75 14.41
C GLU A 179 -2.78 16.79 15.22
N LEU A 180 -1.61 17.25 14.73
CA LEU A 180 -0.86 18.32 15.38
C LEU A 180 -1.66 19.63 15.31
N GLU A 181 -2.14 20.12 16.47
CA GLU A 181 -2.72 21.46 16.58
C GLU A 181 -1.66 22.50 16.18
N ASP A 182 -2.05 23.50 15.38
CA ASP A 182 -1.20 24.64 15.06
C ASP A 182 -0.78 25.35 16.35
N ALA A 183 0.49 25.25 16.72
CA ALA A 183 1.07 25.87 17.91
C ALA A 183 1.26 27.39 17.74
#